data_AF-A0A6P0WR51-F1
#
_entry.id   AF-A0A6P0WR51-F1
#
_cell.length_a   1.000
_cell.length_b   1.000
_cell.length_c   1.000
_cell.angle_alpha   90.00
_cell.angle_beta   90.00
_cell.angle_gamma   90.00
#
_symmetry.space_group_name_H-M   'P 1'
#
loop_
_entity.id
_entity.type
_entity.pdbx_description
1 polymer ?
#
loop_
_entity_poly.entity_id
_entity_poly.type
_entity_poly.pdbx_seq_one_letter_code
_entity_poly.pdbx_strand_id
1 'polypeptide(L)'
;MSTDNNVDNQAVPIYRIHPGIGIARLGNSPKEFCISPEKPAALPIACDTLGNPLYSPDGESELTIKQFKDGEGRIKRQAARFQLYVYDSDSPEGRPLKLGDPIRGGGNEGVLVDIEWRVYLANKKAVWYEFKGLAGEHGYASNHPRRNADITASEARQQLIIDPGAQVVNVTDRRQTSFSRDNDVYAPTFPPELSPHSIDTLGELKTDNQGRLIVLGGYGNSGTTKQGLGYPRIDNYANNDGWFDDTSDGVVKARLVMYSKEVEQKRFIDVEYPAWVVVGYPAYVPEVLDMVTAEDVVYDLAIRDFAYRTDIYGKAGTFKNPQEIDISDSGALMHWKRSRLTWNPDYKPWFYRDVWPILFRADEFT
;
A
#
# COMPACT_ATOMS: atom_id res chain seq x y z
N MET A 1 45.12 13.83 31.19
CA MET A 1 43.67 13.66 31.05
C MET A 1 43.35 13.78 29.57
N SER A 2 43.42 12.67 28.83
CA SER A 2 42.87 12.60 27.47
C SER A 2 41.36 12.41 27.61
N THR A 3 40.58 13.35 27.12
CA THR A 3 39.16 13.18 26.92
C THR A 3 38.98 12.34 25.67
N ASP A 4 38.77 11.03 25.86
CA ASP A 4 38.25 10.14 24.82
C ASP A 4 36.83 10.59 24.48
N ASN A 5 36.70 11.46 23.48
CA ASN A 5 35.45 11.69 22.79
C ASN A 5 35.22 10.52 21.83
N ASN A 6 34.88 9.36 22.40
CA ASN A 6 34.22 8.30 21.66
C ASN A 6 32.77 8.74 21.46
N VAL A 7 32.56 9.68 20.52
CA VAL A 7 31.23 9.89 19.96
C VAL A 7 30.98 8.63 19.15
N ASP A 8 30.18 7.74 19.74
CA ASP A 8 29.69 6.52 19.14
C ASP A 8 29.05 6.89 17.79
N ASN A 9 29.82 6.69 16.71
CA ASN A 9 29.42 7.01 15.34
C ASN A 9 28.48 5.91 14.84
N GLN A 10 27.46 5.57 15.62
CA GLN A 10 26.40 4.69 15.19
C GLN A 10 25.59 5.41 14.13
N ALA A 11 25.41 4.74 12.99
CA ALA A 11 24.55 5.23 11.93
C ALA A 11 23.18 5.61 12.50
N VAL A 12 22.63 6.73 12.00
CA VAL A 12 21.28 7.16 12.36
C VAL A 12 20.29 6.08 11.88
N PRO A 13 19.40 5.58 12.75
CA PRO A 13 18.43 4.57 12.36
C PRO A 13 17.53 5.06 11.23
N ILE A 14 17.21 4.18 10.29
CA ILE A 14 16.28 4.43 9.20
C ILE A 14 14.95 3.76 9.56
N TYR A 15 13.86 4.53 9.51
CA TYR A 15 12.51 4.01 9.73
C TYR A 15 11.79 3.85 8.40
N ARG A 16 11.11 2.72 8.21
CA ARG A 16 10.32 2.44 6.99
C ARG A 16 8.98 1.83 7.32
N ILE A 17 7.98 2.13 6.50
CA ILE A 17 6.64 1.54 6.58
C ILE A 17 6.64 0.26 5.72
N HIS A 18 6.20 -0.85 6.31
CA HIS A 18 6.02 -2.12 5.61
C HIS A 18 4.56 -2.60 5.73
N PRO A 19 3.99 -3.18 4.66
CA PRO A 19 4.56 -3.29 3.32
C PRO A 19 4.71 -1.92 2.65
N GLY A 20 5.60 -1.80 1.66
CA GLY A 20 5.73 -0.57 0.86
C GLY A 20 4.49 -0.29 0.01
N ILE A 21 3.77 -1.34 -0.41
CA ILE A 21 2.46 -1.28 -1.04
C ILE A 21 1.54 -2.27 -0.32
N GLY A 22 0.54 -1.78 0.40
CA GLY A 22 -0.48 -2.62 1.04
C GLY A 22 -1.68 -2.85 0.14
N ILE A 23 -2.24 -4.05 0.18
CA ILE A 23 -3.42 -4.43 -0.61
C ILE A 23 -4.61 -4.61 0.33
N ALA A 24 -5.60 -3.72 0.21
CA ALA A 24 -6.92 -3.89 0.81
C ALA A 24 -7.92 -4.33 -0.25
N ARG A 25 -9.04 -4.92 0.17
CA ARG A 25 -10.07 -5.41 -0.74
C ARG A 25 -11.47 -5.05 -0.27
N LEU A 26 -12.28 -4.68 -1.24
CA LEU A 26 -13.69 -4.36 -1.07
C LEU A 26 -14.46 -5.56 -0.48
N GLY A 27 -15.60 -5.26 0.16
CA GLY A 27 -16.51 -6.25 0.71
C GLY A 27 -17.74 -5.57 1.30
N ASN A 28 -18.93 -6.13 1.04
CA ASN A 28 -20.19 -5.50 1.43
C ASN A 28 -20.67 -5.87 2.85
N SER A 29 -19.85 -6.56 3.66
CA SER A 29 -20.14 -6.73 5.08
C SER A 29 -19.95 -5.41 5.84
N PRO A 30 -20.97 -4.90 6.55
CA PRO A 30 -20.91 -3.60 7.22
C PRO A 30 -19.99 -3.59 8.46
N LYS A 31 -19.73 -4.76 9.05
CA LYS A 31 -19.05 -4.87 10.35
C LYS A 31 -17.90 -5.86 10.35
N GLU A 32 -18.00 -6.96 9.61
CA GLU A 32 -16.98 -8.01 9.62
C GLU A 32 -15.93 -7.76 8.54
N PHE A 33 -14.67 -7.92 8.93
CA PHE A 33 -13.53 -7.87 8.03
C PHE A 33 -12.46 -8.86 8.50
N CYS A 34 -11.41 -8.99 7.71
CA CYS A 34 -10.20 -9.74 8.02
C CYS A 34 -8.99 -8.93 7.54
N ILE A 35 -7.78 -9.32 7.94
CA ILE A 35 -6.56 -8.70 7.43
C ILE A 35 -6.14 -9.45 6.18
N SER A 36 -5.75 -8.73 5.13
CA SER A 36 -5.25 -9.31 3.88
C SER A 36 -4.06 -10.25 4.14
N PRO A 37 -3.87 -11.28 3.32
CA PRO A 37 -2.70 -12.15 3.43
C PRO A 37 -1.39 -11.36 3.36
N GLU A 38 -0.44 -11.71 4.22
CA GLU A 38 0.90 -11.11 4.26
C GLU A 38 1.97 -12.03 3.66
N LYS A 39 1.54 -13.16 3.11
CA LYS A 39 2.39 -14.12 2.38
C LYS A 39 1.70 -14.51 1.08
N PRO A 40 2.47 -14.80 0.01
CA PRO A 40 1.91 -15.33 -1.23
C PRO A 40 1.10 -16.61 -0.97
N ALA A 41 -0.02 -16.79 -1.68
CA ALA A 41 -0.92 -17.94 -1.56
C ALA A 41 -1.49 -18.19 -0.16
N ALA A 42 -1.43 -17.24 0.78
CA ALA A 42 -1.97 -17.42 2.12
C ALA A 42 -3.45 -16.99 2.21
N LEU A 43 -4.16 -17.57 3.17
CA LEU A 43 -5.50 -17.12 3.55
C LEU A 43 -5.46 -15.81 4.34
N PRO A 44 -6.51 -14.98 4.29
CA PRO A 44 -6.61 -13.78 5.12
C PRO A 44 -6.59 -14.10 6.61
N ILE A 45 -6.00 -13.22 7.41
CA ILE A 45 -5.83 -13.38 8.85
C ILE A 45 -7.12 -12.95 9.56
N ALA A 46 -7.59 -13.79 10.49
CA ALA A 46 -8.73 -13.48 11.35
C ALA A 46 -8.35 -12.42 12.38
N CYS A 47 -9.23 -11.45 12.60
CA CYS A 47 -8.99 -10.35 13.52
C CYS A 47 -10.26 -9.92 14.26
N ASP A 48 -10.09 -9.14 15.32
CA ASP A 48 -11.19 -8.47 16.00
C ASP A 48 -11.64 -7.18 15.26
N THR A 49 -12.55 -6.42 15.88
CA THR A 49 -13.15 -5.21 15.30
C THR A 49 -12.19 -4.03 15.13
N LEU A 50 -11.00 -4.08 15.75
CA LEU A 50 -9.93 -3.08 15.61
C LEU A 50 -8.77 -3.59 14.74
N GLY A 51 -8.84 -4.83 14.26
CA GLY A 51 -7.79 -5.44 13.46
C GLY A 51 -6.66 -6.02 14.30
N ASN A 52 -6.91 -6.34 15.58
CA ASN A 52 -5.99 -7.20 16.32
C ASN A 52 -6.12 -8.63 15.81
N PRO A 53 -5.03 -9.27 15.37
CA PRO A 53 -5.06 -10.66 14.91
C PRO A 53 -5.52 -11.60 16.02
N LEU A 54 -6.32 -12.60 15.68
CA LEU A 54 -6.67 -13.69 16.58
C LEU A 54 -5.54 -14.72 16.56
N TYR A 55 -5.25 -15.33 17.71
CA TYR A 55 -4.16 -16.29 17.85
C TYR A 55 -4.65 -17.69 18.19
N SER A 56 -3.84 -18.68 17.85
CA SER A 56 -3.97 -20.06 18.33
C SER A 56 -4.00 -20.10 19.87
N PRO A 57 -4.56 -21.18 20.49
CA PRO A 57 -4.65 -21.28 21.95
C PRO A 57 -3.31 -21.17 22.70
N ASP A 58 -2.19 -21.49 22.05
CA ASP A 58 -0.82 -21.31 22.56
C ASP A 58 -0.30 -19.86 22.46
N GLY A 59 -1.00 -18.98 21.73
CA GLY A 59 -0.61 -17.59 21.50
C GLY A 59 0.53 -17.41 20.49
N GLU A 60 0.96 -18.46 19.79
CA GLU A 60 2.16 -18.40 18.94
C GLU A 60 1.88 -18.04 17.48
N SER A 61 0.70 -18.39 16.95
CA SER A 61 0.39 -18.21 15.53
C SER A 61 -0.90 -17.43 15.30
N GLU A 62 -0.87 -16.49 14.34
CA GLU A 62 -2.07 -15.81 13.88
C GLU A 62 -3.00 -16.80 13.15
N LEU A 63 -4.29 -16.77 13.47
CA LEU A 63 -5.30 -17.61 12.84
C LEU A 63 -5.75 -17.04 11.50
N THR A 64 -6.06 -17.89 10.55
CA THR A 64 -6.71 -17.50 9.29
C THR A 64 -8.23 -17.55 9.40
N ILE A 65 -8.92 -16.80 8.55
CA ILE A 65 -10.37 -16.91 8.45
C ILE A 65 -10.79 -18.27 7.88
N LYS A 66 -11.94 -18.76 8.33
CA LYS A 66 -12.61 -19.95 7.76
C LYS A 66 -13.77 -19.59 6.85
N GLN A 67 -14.25 -18.36 6.93
CA GLN A 67 -15.41 -17.86 6.21
C GLN A 67 -15.12 -16.47 5.65
N PHE A 68 -15.21 -16.34 4.33
CA PHE A 68 -15.04 -15.09 3.59
C PHE A 68 -16.27 -14.19 3.62
N LYS A 69 -17.40 -14.73 4.08
CA LYS A 69 -18.69 -14.05 4.17
C LYS A 69 -19.15 -14.00 5.61
N ASP A 70 -19.91 -12.97 5.95
CA ASP A 70 -20.62 -12.89 7.23
C ASP A 70 -21.86 -13.81 7.24
N GLY A 71 -22.57 -13.81 8.37
CA GLY A 71 -23.77 -14.64 8.57
C GLY A 71 -24.92 -14.36 7.58
N GLU A 72 -24.91 -13.21 6.91
CA GLU A 72 -25.90 -12.81 5.89
C GLU A 72 -25.41 -13.08 4.45
N GLY A 73 -24.25 -13.72 4.29
CA GLY A 73 -23.67 -14.02 2.98
C GLY A 73 -22.98 -12.83 2.30
N ARG A 74 -22.75 -11.72 3.01
CA ARG A 74 -22.00 -10.55 2.50
C ARG A 74 -20.51 -10.78 2.63
N ILE A 75 -19.74 -10.34 1.65
CA ILE A 75 -18.28 -10.51 1.61
C ILE A 75 -17.62 -9.64 2.68
N LYS A 76 -16.75 -10.25 3.48
CA LYS A 76 -15.89 -9.54 4.43
C LYS A 76 -14.86 -8.72 3.68
N ARG A 77 -14.66 -7.46 4.10
CA ARG A 77 -13.54 -6.64 3.61
C ARG A 77 -12.21 -7.28 4.02
N GLN A 78 -11.16 -7.09 3.21
CA GLN A 78 -9.79 -7.45 3.59
C GLN A 78 -9.00 -6.16 3.80
N ALA A 79 -8.41 -6.00 4.98
CA ALA A 79 -7.69 -4.80 5.37
C ALA A 79 -6.18 -4.93 5.10
N ALA A 80 -5.56 -3.89 4.55
CA ALA A 80 -4.10 -3.82 4.51
C ALA A 80 -3.57 -3.44 5.91
N ARG A 81 -2.68 -4.26 6.48
CA ARG A 81 -1.97 -3.95 7.72
C ARG A 81 -0.61 -3.35 7.40
N PHE A 82 -0.27 -2.24 8.05
CA PHE A 82 1.04 -1.60 7.96
C PHE A 82 1.71 -1.51 9.33
N GLN A 83 3.03 -1.67 9.33
CA GLN A 83 3.88 -1.65 10.50
C GLN A 83 5.17 -0.89 10.19
N LEU A 84 5.71 -0.22 11.20
CA LEU A 84 7.01 0.43 11.11
C LEU A 84 8.14 -0.56 11.40
N TYR A 85 9.20 -0.45 10.63
CA TYR A 85 10.46 -1.16 10.83
C TYR A 85 11.57 -0.14 11.08
N VAL A 86 12.53 -0.53 11.90
CA VAL A 86 13.77 0.21 12.12
C VAL A 86 14.94 -0.60 11.57
N TYR A 87 15.82 0.08 10.85
CA TYR A 87 17.07 -0.44 10.29
C TYR A 87 18.22 0.34 10.92
N ASP A 88 19.11 -0.35 11.60
CA ASP A 88 20.26 0.21 12.31
C ASP A 88 21.42 -0.79 12.29
N SER A 89 22.53 -0.47 12.97
CA SER A 89 23.70 -1.34 13.03
C SER A 89 23.43 -2.70 13.69
N ASP A 90 22.45 -2.76 14.61
CA ASP A 90 22.12 -3.98 15.35
C ASP A 90 21.10 -4.83 14.57
N SER A 91 20.29 -4.18 13.74
CA SER A 91 19.24 -4.77 12.89
C SER A 91 19.40 -4.31 11.43
N PRO A 92 20.49 -4.70 10.73
CA PRO A 92 20.74 -4.27 9.35
C PRO A 92 19.67 -4.77 8.36
N GLU A 93 19.08 -5.94 8.63
CA GLU A 93 17.96 -6.51 7.85
C GLU A 93 16.60 -5.92 8.25
N GLY A 94 16.59 -5.01 9.24
CA GLY A 94 15.40 -4.41 9.80
C GLY A 94 14.70 -5.29 10.83
N ARG A 95 14.04 -4.64 11.79
CA ARG A 95 13.13 -5.30 12.74
C ARG A 95 11.85 -4.47 12.91
N PRO A 96 10.72 -5.11 13.28
CA PRO A 96 9.53 -4.36 13.64
C PRO A 96 9.79 -3.43 14.83
N LEU A 97 9.40 -2.17 14.68
CA LEU A 97 9.45 -1.16 15.73
C LEU A 97 8.24 -1.32 16.66
N LYS A 98 8.46 -1.26 17.98
CA LYS A 98 7.42 -1.45 18.99
C LYS A 98 7.27 -0.20 19.85
N LEU A 99 6.05 0.06 20.32
CA LEU A 99 5.83 1.06 21.38
C LEU A 99 6.69 0.70 22.59
N GLY A 100 7.42 1.68 23.13
CA GLY A 100 8.41 1.50 24.19
C GLY A 100 9.85 1.36 23.68
N ASP A 101 10.09 1.17 22.38
CA ASP A 101 11.45 1.14 21.83
C ASP A 101 12.11 2.54 21.91
N PRO A 102 13.43 2.61 22.15
CA PRO A 102 14.18 3.84 21.98
C PRO A 102 14.23 4.20 20.49
N ILE A 103 14.01 5.48 20.18
CA ILE A 103 14.11 6.02 18.82
C ILE A 103 14.90 7.33 18.83
N ARG A 104 15.65 7.56 17.76
CA ARG A 104 16.38 8.80 17.51
C ARG A 104 16.33 9.19 16.03
N GLY A 105 16.49 10.48 15.74
CA GLY A 105 16.48 11.04 14.38
C GLY A 105 16.05 12.51 14.36
N GLY A 106 16.48 13.25 13.34
CA GLY A 106 16.16 14.69 13.22
C GLY A 106 16.61 15.55 14.40
N GLY A 107 17.68 15.14 15.09
CA GLY A 107 18.17 15.79 16.31
C GLY A 107 17.35 15.51 17.57
N ASN A 108 16.40 14.58 17.53
CA ASN A 108 15.62 14.15 18.68
C ASN A 108 15.98 12.72 19.10
N GLU A 109 15.85 12.43 20.40
CA GLU A 109 15.94 11.09 20.97
C GLU A 109 14.91 10.93 22.11
N GLY A 110 14.36 9.73 22.24
CA GLY A 110 13.37 9.40 23.26
C GLY A 110 12.82 7.99 23.14
N VAL A 111 11.76 7.71 23.88
CA VAL A 111 11.04 6.42 23.85
C VAL A 111 9.80 6.58 22.98
N LEU A 112 9.57 5.71 22.01
CA LEU A 112 8.36 5.70 21.19
C LEU A 112 7.13 5.46 22.07
N VAL A 113 6.18 6.39 22.07
CA VAL A 113 4.95 6.30 22.88
C VAL A 113 3.69 6.20 22.04
N ASP A 114 3.73 6.62 20.78
CA ASP A 114 2.60 6.51 19.85
C ASP A 114 3.10 6.61 18.40
N ILE A 115 2.27 6.18 17.45
CA ILE A 115 2.50 6.32 16.02
C ILE A 115 1.27 7.02 15.44
N GLU A 116 1.48 8.20 14.87
CA GLU A 116 0.45 8.90 14.10
C GLU A 116 0.53 8.45 12.64
N TRP A 117 -0.54 7.83 12.15
CA TRP A 117 -0.69 7.44 10.76
C TRP A 117 -1.56 8.46 10.03
N ARG A 118 -1.12 8.85 8.83
CA ARG A 118 -1.88 9.72 7.93
C ARG A 118 -2.01 9.06 6.57
N VAL A 119 -3.24 8.84 6.12
CA VAL A 119 -3.51 8.18 4.85
C VAL A 119 -4.40 9.06 3.98
N TYR A 120 -4.12 9.09 2.69
CA TYR A 120 -4.96 9.71 1.67
C TYR A 120 -5.45 8.63 0.73
N LEU A 121 -6.75 8.57 0.48
CA LEU A 121 -7.35 7.71 -0.53
C LEU A 121 -8.09 8.57 -1.53
N ALA A 122 -8.02 8.24 -2.82
CA ALA A 122 -8.83 8.86 -3.84
C ALA A 122 -9.23 7.86 -4.92
N ASN A 123 -10.31 8.15 -5.65
CA ASN A 123 -10.67 7.46 -6.88
C ASN A 123 -10.67 8.45 -8.04
N LYS A 124 -9.81 8.22 -9.03
CA LYS A 124 -9.67 9.07 -10.23
C LYS A 124 -10.23 8.43 -11.50
N LYS A 125 -10.90 7.29 -11.41
CA LYS A 125 -11.33 6.51 -12.59
C LYS A 125 -12.24 7.31 -13.52
N ALA A 126 -13.19 8.07 -12.99
CA ALA A 126 -14.16 8.81 -13.79
C ALA A 126 -13.55 10.06 -14.47
N VAL A 127 -12.51 10.66 -13.87
CA VAL A 127 -11.80 11.81 -14.48
C VAL A 127 -10.75 11.39 -15.50
N TRP A 128 -10.34 10.12 -15.51
CA TRP A 128 -9.18 9.64 -16.28
C TRP A 128 -9.49 9.40 -17.77
N TYR A 129 -8.46 8.92 -18.48
CA TYR A 129 -8.54 8.46 -19.86
C TYR A 129 -9.33 7.15 -20.01
N GLU A 130 -9.89 6.92 -21.19
CA GLU A 130 -10.44 5.61 -21.55
C GLU A 130 -9.34 4.54 -21.57
N PHE A 131 -9.67 3.35 -21.09
CA PHE A 131 -8.83 2.17 -21.24
C PHE A 131 -8.91 1.64 -22.68
N LYS A 132 -7.76 1.58 -23.37
CA LYS A 132 -7.62 1.10 -24.76
C LYS A 132 -6.42 0.17 -24.93
N GLY A 133 -6.42 -0.93 -24.17
CA GLY A 133 -5.29 -1.86 -24.14
C GLY A 133 -4.02 -1.17 -23.64
N LEU A 134 -2.93 -1.30 -24.39
CA LEU A 134 -1.62 -0.70 -24.04
C LEU A 134 -1.49 0.79 -24.38
N ALA A 135 -2.48 1.39 -25.05
CA ALA A 135 -2.42 2.79 -25.41
C ALA A 135 -2.34 3.69 -24.16
N GLY A 136 -1.24 4.44 -24.05
CA GLY A 136 -0.95 5.31 -22.90
C GLY A 136 0.15 4.80 -21.97
N GLU A 137 0.67 3.57 -22.17
CA GLU A 137 1.71 2.99 -21.30
C GLU A 137 3.01 3.82 -21.22
N HIS A 138 3.31 4.59 -22.27
CA HIS A 138 4.45 5.51 -22.34
C HIS A 138 4.02 6.99 -22.31
N GLY A 139 2.81 7.26 -21.81
CA GLY A 139 2.18 8.57 -21.82
C GLY A 139 1.05 8.65 -22.85
N TYR A 140 0.04 9.46 -22.53
CA TYR A 140 -1.13 9.65 -23.38
C TYR A 140 -0.87 10.70 -24.46
N ALA A 141 -1.22 10.38 -25.70
CA ALA A 141 -1.29 11.37 -26.77
C ALA A 141 -2.35 12.44 -26.46
N SER A 142 -2.18 13.65 -26.99
CA SER A 142 -3.12 14.76 -26.76
C SER A 142 -4.55 14.48 -27.21
N ASN A 143 -4.74 13.55 -28.15
CA ASN A 143 -6.04 13.11 -28.66
C ASN A 143 -6.54 11.80 -28.03
N HIS A 144 -5.89 11.26 -26.99
CA HIS A 144 -6.38 10.08 -26.31
C HIS A 144 -7.71 10.41 -25.60
N PRO A 145 -8.77 9.61 -25.80
CA PRO A 145 -10.09 9.97 -25.30
C PRO A 145 -10.16 9.89 -23.78
N ARG A 146 -10.92 10.80 -23.19
CA ARG A 146 -11.19 10.86 -21.76
C ARG A 146 -12.52 10.19 -21.46
N ARG A 147 -12.63 9.54 -20.30
CA ARG A 147 -13.94 9.21 -19.72
C ARG A 147 -14.68 10.51 -19.39
N ASN A 148 -16.00 10.48 -19.51
CA ASN A 148 -16.88 11.64 -19.35
C ASN A 148 -16.40 12.83 -20.19
N ALA A 149 -16.14 12.60 -21.50
CA ALA A 149 -15.53 13.59 -22.38
C ALA A 149 -16.40 14.82 -22.64
N ASP A 150 -17.71 14.70 -22.45
CA ASP A 150 -18.70 15.77 -22.50
C ASP A 150 -18.51 16.81 -21.37
N ILE A 151 -17.87 16.42 -20.26
CA ILE A 151 -17.49 17.33 -19.17
C ILE A 151 -16.13 17.94 -19.48
N THR A 152 -16.15 19.21 -19.90
CA THR A 152 -14.96 19.93 -20.41
C THR A 152 -14.35 20.92 -19.42
N ALA A 153 -15.17 21.61 -18.61
CA ALA A 153 -14.69 22.60 -17.64
C ALA A 153 -13.82 21.95 -16.57
N SER A 154 -12.68 22.58 -16.23
CA SER A 154 -11.67 22.03 -15.32
C SER A 154 -12.25 21.75 -13.93
N GLU A 155 -13.04 22.67 -13.40
CA GLU A 155 -13.68 22.57 -12.09
C GLU A 155 -14.71 21.43 -12.07
N ALA A 156 -15.49 21.28 -13.14
CA ALA A 156 -16.45 20.19 -13.27
C ALA A 156 -15.76 18.82 -13.43
N ARG A 157 -14.61 18.76 -14.11
CA ARG A 157 -13.81 17.53 -14.17
C ARG A 157 -13.20 17.17 -12.83
N GLN A 158 -12.83 18.14 -12.00
CA GLN A 158 -12.37 17.86 -10.64
C GLN A 158 -13.46 17.17 -9.80
N GLN A 159 -14.73 17.48 -10.04
CA GLN A 159 -15.87 16.81 -9.40
C GLN A 159 -16.04 15.33 -9.80
N LEU A 160 -15.28 14.84 -10.79
CA LEU A 160 -15.24 13.42 -11.16
C LEU A 160 -14.24 12.61 -10.31
N ILE A 161 -13.50 13.25 -9.40
CA ILE A 161 -12.61 12.59 -8.46
C ILE A 161 -13.36 12.36 -7.16
N ILE A 162 -13.36 11.13 -6.65
CA ILE A 162 -13.78 10.88 -5.27
C ILE A 162 -12.58 11.17 -4.37
N ASP A 163 -12.68 12.23 -3.58
CA ASP A 163 -11.60 12.71 -2.70
C ASP A 163 -12.17 13.10 -1.32
N PRO A 164 -12.15 12.19 -0.34
CA PRO A 164 -12.56 12.43 1.04
C PRO A 164 -11.52 13.24 1.86
N GLY A 165 -10.35 13.54 1.30
CA GLY A 165 -9.23 14.13 2.01
C GLY A 165 -8.46 13.15 2.89
N ALA A 166 -7.44 13.67 3.57
CA ALA A 166 -6.61 12.87 4.47
C ALA A 166 -7.37 12.45 5.72
N GLN A 167 -7.03 11.26 6.23
CA GLN A 167 -7.48 10.78 7.51
C GLN A 167 -6.29 10.45 8.41
N VAL A 168 -6.45 10.70 9.71
CA VAL A 168 -5.39 10.52 10.73
C VAL A 168 -5.89 9.64 11.86
N VAL A 169 -5.08 8.65 12.24
CA VAL A 169 -5.34 7.76 13.39
C VAL A 169 -4.06 7.50 14.17
N ASN A 170 -4.21 7.21 15.46
CA ASN A 170 -3.16 6.75 16.36
C ASN A 170 -3.76 5.85 17.44
N VAL A 171 -2.96 5.32 18.38
CA VAL A 171 -3.50 4.43 19.41
C VAL A 171 -4.11 5.18 20.60
N THR A 172 -3.68 6.44 20.83
CA THR A 172 -3.98 7.16 22.08
C THR A 172 -5.17 8.13 22.01
N ASP A 173 -5.48 8.70 20.85
CA ASP A 173 -6.50 9.74 20.69
C ASP A 173 -7.65 9.26 19.80
N ARG A 174 -7.35 8.97 18.53
CA ARG A 174 -8.35 8.56 17.54
C ARG A 174 -7.97 7.24 16.89
N ARG A 175 -8.50 6.15 17.44
CA ARG A 175 -8.22 4.78 16.97
C ARG A 175 -8.95 4.36 15.69
N GLN A 176 -9.97 5.11 15.29
CA GLN A 176 -10.71 4.83 14.05
C GLN A 176 -11.25 6.12 13.43
N THR A 177 -11.26 6.14 12.11
CA THR A 177 -11.93 7.18 11.30
C THR A 177 -12.39 6.61 9.96
N SER A 178 -13.19 7.37 9.23
CA SER A 178 -13.73 7.02 7.91
C SER A 178 -13.29 8.03 6.86
N PHE A 179 -13.13 7.57 5.63
CA PHE A 179 -12.97 8.40 4.45
C PHE A 179 -14.34 8.81 3.90
N SER A 180 -15.17 9.44 4.73
CA SER A 180 -16.58 9.73 4.44
C SER A 180 -16.81 11.02 3.67
N ARG A 181 -18.00 11.11 3.04
CA ARG A 181 -18.58 12.34 2.49
C ARG A 181 -18.75 13.42 3.55
N ASP A 182 -19.00 13.03 4.80
CA ASP A 182 -19.06 13.96 5.92
C ASP A 182 -17.65 14.13 6.49
N ASN A 183 -17.02 15.28 6.22
CA ASN A 183 -15.71 15.65 6.75
C ASN A 183 -15.72 17.14 7.12
N ASP A 184 -15.46 17.45 8.39
CA ASP A 184 -15.51 18.82 8.92
C ASP A 184 -14.26 19.65 8.60
N VAL A 185 -13.16 19.01 8.21
CA VAL A 185 -11.82 19.63 8.09
C VAL A 185 -11.39 19.83 6.63
N TYR A 186 -11.93 19.01 5.73
CA TYR A 186 -11.67 19.04 4.29
C TYR A 186 -13.00 19.14 3.57
N ALA A 187 -13.07 19.88 2.44
CA ALA A 187 -14.24 19.87 1.58
C ALA A 187 -14.17 18.65 0.66
N PRO A 188 -14.84 17.53 1.00
CA PRO A 188 -14.65 16.30 0.26
C PRO A 188 -15.42 16.38 -1.07
N THR A 189 -14.86 15.73 -2.08
CA THR A 189 -15.52 15.59 -3.38
C THR A 189 -16.07 14.17 -3.50
N PHE A 190 -17.38 14.06 -3.71
CA PHE A 190 -18.06 12.80 -3.96
C PHE A 190 -19.10 13.02 -5.06
N PRO A 191 -19.44 12.00 -5.85
CA PRO A 191 -20.52 12.11 -6.81
C PRO A 191 -21.85 12.43 -6.09
N PRO A 192 -22.85 12.99 -6.79
CA PRO A 192 -24.21 13.05 -6.26
C PRO A 192 -24.75 11.62 -6.03
N GLU A 193 -25.98 11.50 -5.53
CA GLU A 193 -26.63 10.20 -5.36
C GLU A 193 -26.57 9.37 -6.66
N LEU A 194 -26.18 8.10 -6.52
CA LEU A 194 -25.99 7.17 -7.63
C LEU A 194 -27.02 6.04 -7.56
N SER A 195 -27.31 5.45 -8.72
CA SER A 195 -28.09 4.22 -8.83
C SER A 195 -27.25 3.10 -9.46
N PRO A 196 -27.32 1.85 -8.97
CA PRO A 196 -28.13 1.37 -7.85
C PRO A 196 -27.51 1.62 -6.47
N HIS A 197 -26.20 1.89 -6.38
CA HIS A 197 -25.51 2.04 -5.11
C HIS A 197 -24.72 3.34 -5.05
N SER A 198 -25.11 4.21 -4.11
CA SER A 198 -24.39 5.43 -3.76
C SER A 198 -23.08 5.14 -3.03
N ILE A 199 -22.14 6.08 -3.16
CA ILE A 199 -20.82 6.02 -2.53
C ILE A 199 -20.74 7.19 -1.55
N ASP A 200 -20.60 6.86 -0.27
CA ASP A 200 -20.47 7.84 0.82
C ASP A 200 -19.17 7.67 1.61
N THR A 201 -18.34 6.70 1.24
CA THR A 201 -17.00 6.51 1.80
C THR A 201 -16.08 5.77 0.83
N LEU A 202 -14.77 6.01 0.91
CA LEU A 202 -13.75 5.17 0.27
C LEU A 202 -13.14 4.12 1.22
N GLY A 203 -13.61 4.07 2.47
CA GLY A 203 -13.18 3.07 3.45
C GLY A 203 -12.94 3.66 4.85
N GLU A 204 -12.14 2.95 5.64
CA GLU A 204 -11.90 3.26 7.05
C GLU A 204 -10.43 3.06 7.41
N LEU A 205 -9.95 3.83 8.40
CA LEU A 205 -8.67 3.59 9.05
C LEU A 205 -8.89 3.16 10.49
N LYS A 206 -8.08 2.21 10.96
CA LYS A 206 -8.03 1.80 12.36
C LYS A 206 -6.58 1.65 12.83
N THR A 207 -6.37 1.67 14.14
CA THR A 207 -5.14 1.20 14.79
C THR A 207 -5.41 0.00 15.67
N ASP A 208 -4.55 -1.02 15.55
CA ASP A 208 -4.56 -2.13 16.47
C ASP A 208 -3.89 -1.75 17.82
N ASN A 209 -3.85 -2.67 18.78
CA ASN A 209 -3.30 -2.40 20.11
C ASN A 209 -1.77 -2.23 20.12
N GLN A 210 -1.08 -2.59 19.05
CA GLN A 210 0.37 -2.45 18.90
C GLN A 210 0.74 -1.16 18.15
N GLY A 211 -0.25 -0.33 17.76
CA GLY A 211 -0.02 0.88 16.98
C GLY A 211 0.18 0.62 15.48
N ARG A 212 -0.10 -0.59 14.99
CA ARG A 212 -0.11 -0.92 13.56
C ARG A 212 -1.33 -0.30 12.91
N LEU A 213 -1.18 0.16 11.68
CA LEU A 213 -2.26 0.74 10.89
C LEU A 213 -3.04 -0.37 10.17
N ILE A 214 -4.35 -0.24 10.16
CA ILE A 214 -5.28 -1.12 9.45
C ILE A 214 -6.09 -0.24 8.49
N VAL A 215 -5.95 -0.47 7.18
CA VAL A 215 -6.67 0.26 6.13
C VAL A 215 -7.72 -0.65 5.50
N LEU A 216 -8.98 -0.27 5.63
CA LEU A 216 -10.13 -0.93 5.01
C LEU A 216 -10.56 -0.14 3.79
N GLY A 217 -10.87 -0.85 2.71
CA GLY A 217 -11.48 -0.25 1.52
C GLY A 217 -12.97 0.06 1.66
N GLY A 218 -13.56 0.50 0.54
CA GLY A 218 -15.00 0.66 0.38
C GLY A 218 -15.80 -0.65 0.49
N TYR A 219 -17.11 -0.54 0.28
CA TYR A 219 -18.09 -1.60 0.45
C TYR A 219 -18.42 -2.37 -0.85
N GLY A 220 -17.79 -2.00 -1.97
CA GLY A 220 -18.11 -2.54 -3.29
C GLY A 220 -19.30 -1.86 -3.94
N ASN A 221 -19.57 -0.61 -3.58
CA ASN A 221 -20.61 0.19 -4.19
C ASN A 221 -20.17 0.69 -5.56
N SER A 222 -21.08 0.59 -6.53
CA SER A 222 -20.89 1.15 -7.87
C SER A 222 -22.24 1.64 -8.38
N GLY A 223 -22.23 2.79 -9.05
CA GLY A 223 -23.45 3.40 -9.55
C GLY A 223 -23.19 4.51 -10.56
N THR A 224 -24.27 4.94 -11.20
CA THR A 224 -24.25 5.98 -12.23
C THR A 224 -25.08 7.18 -11.82
N THR A 225 -24.66 8.36 -12.28
CA THR A 225 -25.43 9.60 -12.20
C THR A 225 -26.51 9.70 -13.28
N LYS A 226 -26.46 8.83 -14.30
CA LYS A 226 -27.42 8.82 -15.41
C LYS A 226 -28.75 8.20 -14.97
N GLN A 227 -29.85 8.84 -15.36
CA GLN A 227 -31.23 8.45 -15.02
C GLN A 227 -32.09 8.29 -16.29
N GLY A 228 -33.27 7.71 -16.12
CA GLY A 228 -34.26 7.56 -17.20
C GLY A 228 -34.30 6.17 -17.82
N LEU A 229 -35.10 6.02 -18.88
CA LEU A 229 -35.34 4.74 -19.53
C LEU A 229 -34.03 4.12 -20.02
N GLY A 230 -33.69 2.94 -19.49
CA GLY A 230 -32.48 2.22 -19.86
C GLY A 230 -31.28 2.44 -18.94
N TYR A 231 -31.40 3.18 -17.83
CA TYR A 231 -30.38 3.26 -16.77
C TYR A 231 -30.89 2.63 -15.46
N PRO A 232 -30.00 2.10 -14.58
CA PRO A 232 -28.54 1.98 -14.74
C PRO A 232 -28.17 0.92 -15.80
N ARG A 233 -27.22 1.26 -16.68
CA ARG A 233 -26.74 0.39 -17.76
C ARG A 233 -25.23 0.48 -17.92
N ILE A 234 -24.63 -0.66 -18.21
CA ILE A 234 -23.21 -0.84 -18.50
C ILE A 234 -23.12 -1.24 -19.97
N ASP A 235 -22.40 -0.45 -20.76
CA ASP A 235 -22.27 -0.64 -22.21
C ASP A 235 -20.88 -1.15 -22.62
N ASN A 236 -19.90 -1.02 -21.73
CA ASN A 236 -18.54 -1.41 -21.98
C ASN A 236 -17.95 -2.07 -20.73
N TYR A 237 -17.00 -3.00 -20.91
CA TYR A 237 -16.35 -3.67 -19.79
C TYR A 237 -15.47 -2.73 -18.95
N ALA A 238 -14.98 -1.61 -19.53
CA ALA A 238 -14.05 -0.69 -18.86
C ALA A 238 -14.47 0.78 -18.88
N ASN A 239 -15.10 1.27 -19.96
CA ASN A 239 -15.35 2.70 -20.17
C ASN A 239 -16.84 3.02 -20.16
N ASN A 240 -17.38 3.40 -19.01
CA ASN A 240 -18.80 3.74 -18.85
C ASN A 240 -18.95 5.16 -18.29
N ASP A 241 -19.35 6.11 -19.15
CA ASP A 241 -19.55 7.50 -18.72
C ASP A 241 -20.72 7.62 -17.74
N GLY A 242 -20.55 8.47 -16.73
CA GLY A 242 -21.45 8.69 -15.61
C GLY A 242 -21.29 7.71 -14.46
N TRP A 243 -20.45 6.68 -14.59
CA TRP A 243 -20.25 5.66 -13.55
C TRP A 243 -19.10 5.97 -12.59
N PHE A 244 -19.29 5.56 -11.35
CA PHE A 244 -18.35 5.63 -10.25
C PHE A 244 -18.31 4.29 -9.51
N ASP A 245 -17.18 3.98 -8.87
CA ASP A 245 -17.01 2.86 -7.95
C ASP A 245 -16.23 3.33 -6.71
N ASP A 246 -16.25 2.54 -5.64
CA ASP A 246 -15.58 2.84 -4.37
C ASP A 246 -14.21 2.15 -4.19
N THR A 247 -13.58 1.73 -5.30
CA THR A 247 -12.14 1.43 -5.27
C THR A 247 -11.35 2.70 -5.01
N SER A 248 -10.11 2.57 -4.55
CA SER A 248 -9.25 3.71 -4.30
C SER A 248 -7.79 3.27 -4.16
N ASP A 249 -6.90 4.25 -4.20
CA ASP A 249 -5.51 4.08 -3.82
C ASP A 249 -4.97 5.39 -3.25
N GLY A 250 -3.83 5.31 -2.57
CA GLY A 250 -3.11 6.52 -2.17
C GLY A 250 -2.02 6.30 -1.13
N VAL A 251 -1.49 7.42 -0.63
CA VAL A 251 -0.27 7.45 0.17
C VAL A 251 -0.54 7.15 1.65
N VAL A 252 0.36 6.37 2.25
CA VAL A 252 0.42 6.08 3.69
C VAL A 252 1.67 6.74 4.28
N LYS A 253 1.48 7.63 5.25
CA LYS A 253 2.54 8.33 5.98
C LYS A 253 2.48 7.99 7.46
N ALA A 254 3.62 8.08 8.13
CA ALA A 254 3.73 7.86 9.55
C ALA A 254 4.59 8.95 10.21
N ARG A 255 4.24 9.29 11.45
CA ARG A 255 5.01 10.12 12.36
C ARG A 255 5.22 9.34 13.65
N LEU A 256 6.47 9.18 14.03
CA LEU A 256 6.86 8.58 15.29
C LEU A 256 6.71 9.63 16.39
N VAL A 257 5.94 9.34 17.44
CA VAL A 257 5.78 10.23 18.59
C VAL A 257 6.57 9.64 19.75
N MET A 258 7.55 10.37 20.25
CA MET A 258 8.40 9.93 21.37
C MET A 258 8.20 10.82 22.59
N TYR A 259 8.43 10.27 23.77
CA TYR A 259 8.68 11.05 24.97
C TYR A 259 10.19 11.21 25.15
N SER A 260 10.67 12.46 25.10
CA SER A 260 12.08 12.77 25.34
C SER A 260 12.27 13.14 26.80
N LYS A 261 13.09 12.37 27.52
CA LYS A 261 13.39 12.62 28.94
C LYS A 261 14.22 13.88 29.15
N GLU A 262 15.06 14.25 28.18
CA GLU A 262 15.96 15.42 28.28
C GLU A 262 15.19 16.74 28.34
N VAL A 263 14.07 16.82 27.62
CA VAL A 263 13.22 18.01 27.53
C VAL A 263 11.84 17.82 28.18
N GLU A 264 11.64 16.67 28.85
CA GLU A 264 10.40 16.25 29.54
C GLU A 264 9.10 16.42 28.73
N GLN A 265 9.18 16.32 27.39
CA GLN A 265 8.04 16.58 26.50
C GLN A 265 7.99 15.62 25.30
N LYS A 266 6.84 15.58 24.63
CA LYS A 266 6.69 14.84 23.37
C LYS A 266 7.49 15.50 22.25
N ARG A 267 8.21 14.68 21.48
CA ARG A 267 8.89 15.05 20.23
C ARG A 267 8.42 14.11 19.12
N PHE A 268 8.75 14.45 17.88
CA PHE A 268 8.32 13.66 16.73
C PHE A 268 9.37 13.62 15.63
N ILE A 269 9.36 12.51 14.90
CA ILE A 269 10.12 12.31 13.66
C ILE A 269 9.12 11.88 12.60
N ASP A 270 9.10 12.59 11.48
CA ASP A 270 8.37 12.16 10.29
C ASP A 270 9.15 11.05 9.58
N VAL A 271 8.48 9.96 9.23
CA VAL A 271 9.10 8.86 8.50
C VAL A 271 9.30 9.30 7.06
N GLU A 272 10.56 9.28 6.60
CA GLU A 272 10.98 9.87 5.33
C GLU A 272 10.33 9.20 4.12
N TYR A 273 10.25 7.87 4.13
CA TYR A 273 9.74 7.07 3.01
C TYR A 273 8.27 6.66 3.26
N PRO A 274 7.30 7.23 2.52
CA PRO A 274 5.91 6.81 2.61
C PRO A 274 5.70 5.44 1.95
N ALA A 275 4.63 4.77 2.34
CA ALA A 275 4.09 3.60 1.64
C ALA A 275 2.88 4.00 0.77
N TRP A 276 2.33 3.03 0.04
CA TRP A 276 1.10 3.16 -0.73
C TRP A 276 0.08 2.11 -0.30
N VAL A 277 -1.20 2.38 -0.48
CA VAL A 277 -2.27 1.39 -0.33
C VAL A 277 -3.08 1.35 -1.62
N VAL A 278 -3.47 0.14 -2.05
CA VAL A 278 -4.37 -0.09 -3.18
C VAL A 278 -5.58 -0.89 -2.68
N VAL A 279 -6.77 -0.39 -2.98
CA VAL A 279 -8.04 -1.05 -2.68
C VAL A 279 -8.58 -1.72 -3.96
N GLY A 280 -8.42 -3.03 -4.03
CA GLY A 280 -8.88 -3.85 -5.15
C GLY A 280 -10.23 -4.53 -4.89
N TYR A 281 -10.72 -5.26 -5.90
CA TYR A 281 -11.85 -6.16 -5.76
C TYR A 281 -11.51 -7.38 -4.86
N PRO A 282 -12.51 -8.13 -4.37
CA PRO A 282 -12.28 -9.31 -3.53
C PRO A 282 -11.34 -10.34 -4.19
N ALA A 283 -10.43 -10.93 -3.41
CA ALA A 283 -9.70 -12.11 -3.83
C ALA A 283 -10.59 -13.32 -3.57
N TYR A 284 -11.27 -13.79 -4.63
CA TYR A 284 -12.19 -14.91 -4.53
C TYR A 284 -11.49 -16.26 -4.31
N VAL A 285 -10.21 -16.36 -4.70
CA VAL A 285 -9.37 -17.55 -4.52
C VAL A 285 -7.97 -17.12 -4.07
N PRO A 286 -7.79 -16.68 -2.80
CA PRO A 286 -6.53 -16.06 -2.35
C PRO A 286 -5.33 -17.01 -2.31
N GLU A 287 -5.57 -18.32 -2.32
CA GLU A 287 -4.53 -19.35 -2.28
C GLU A 287 -3.95 -19.65 -3.67
N VAL A 288 -4.63 -19.26 -4.74
CA VAL A 288 -4.14 -19.44 -6.12
C VAL A 288 -3.45 -18.15 -6.57
N LEU A 289 -2.15 -18.24 -6.83
CA LEU A 289 -1.31 -17.11 -7.27
C LEU A 289 -1.30 -16.97 -8.79
N ASP A 290 -1.32 -15.73 -9.28
CA ASP A 290 -1.07 -15.45 -10.70
C ASP A 290 0.29 -15.99 -11.16
N MET A 291 0.39 -16.44 -12.42
CA MET A 291 1.65 -16.89 -13.03
C MET A 291 2.77 -15.86 -12.88
N VAL A 292 2.44 -14.59 -13.11
CA VAL A 292 3.30 -13.43 -12.88
C VAL A 292 2.56 -12.48 -11.95
N THR A 293 3.08 -12.33 -10.74
CA THR A 293 2.50 -11.48 -9.70
C THR A 293 2.99 -10.04 -9.83
N ALA A 294 2.30 -9.09 -9.18
CA ALA A 294 2.79 -7.72 -9.08
C ALA A 294 4.15 -7.63 -8.38
N GLU A 295 4.43 -8.53 -7.43
CA GLU A 295 5.75 -8.65 -6.78
C GLU A 295 6.82 -9.02 -7.80
N ASP A 296 6.58 -10.00 -8.68
CA ASP A 296 7.53 -10.39 -9.74
C ASP A 296 7.84 -9.20 -10.67
N VAL A 297 6.82 -8.41 -11.04
CA VAL A 297 6.98 -7.22 -11.88
C VAL A 297 7.81 -6.13 -11.18
N VAL A 298 7.55 -5.87 -9.90
CA VAL A 298 8.31 -4.88 -9.11
C VAL A 298 9.75 -5.37 -8.88
N TYR A 299 9.96 -6.66 -8.65
CA TYR A 299 11.28 -7.24 -8.48
C TYR A 299 12.10 -7.13 -9.77
N ASP A 300 11.52 -7.49 -10.91
CA ASP A 300 12.14 -7.34 -12.23
C ASP A 300 12.47 -5.87 -12.54
N LEU A 301 11.54 -4.94 -12.25
CA LEU A 301 11.79 -3.51 -12.35
C LEU A 301 12.96 -3.08 -11.46
N ALA A 302 13.00 -3.52 -10.19
CA ALA A 302 14.07 -3.16 -9.27
C ALA A 302 15.44 -3.63 -9.78
N ILE A 303 15.51 -4.83 -10.37
CA ILE A 303 16.73 -5.38 -10.97
C ILE A 303 17.14 -4.57 -12.20
N ARG A 304 16.24 -4.38 -13.17
CA ARG A 304 16.58 -3.81 -14.48
C ARG A 304 16.73 -2.29 -14.45
N ASP A 305 16.01 -1.61 -13.58
CA ASP A 305 15.91 -0.15 -13.55
C ASP A 305 16.45 0.50 -12.27
N PHE A 306 16.68 -0.26 -11.19
CA PHE A 306 17.14 0.30 -9.92
C PHE A 306 18.38 -0.42 -9.36
N ALA A 307 19.13 -1.15 -10.20
CA ALA A 307 20.39 -1.79 -9.84
C ALA A 307 20.29 -2.69 -8.58
N TYR A 308 19.12 -3.26 -8.30
CA TYR A 308 18.86 -3.98 -7.04
C TYR A 308 19.67 -5.27 -6.90
N ARG A 309 19.95 -5.95 -8.02
CA ARG A 309 20.76 -7.18 -8.08
C ARG A 309 21.80 -7.09 -9.19
N THR A 310 22.81 -6.24 -9.00
CA THR A 310 23.90 -6.07 -9.98
C THR A 310 24.76 -7.33 -10.18
N ASP A 311 24.60 -8.32 -9.30
CA ASP A 311 25.14 -9.67 -9.43
C ASP A 311 24.39 -10.52 -10.48
N ILE A 312 23.11 -10.22 -10.73
CA ILE A 312 22.27 -10.88 -11.75
C ILE A 312 22.23 -10.06 -13.04
N TYR A 313 22.01 -8.75 -12.94
CA TYR A 313 21.88 -7.84 -14.09
C TYR A 313 22.64 -6.54 -13.81
N GLY A 314 23.69 -6.29 -14.59
CA GLY A 314 24.63 -5.22 -14.28
C GLY A 314 25.63 -4.97 -15.39
N LYS A 315 26.62 -4.12 -15.11
CA LYS A 315 27.67 -3.77 -16.06
C LYS A 315 28.48 -5.02 -16.46
N ALA A 316 28.65 -5.22 -17.76
CA ALA A 316 29.46 -6.32 -18.27
C ALA A 316 30.87 -6.30 -17.64
N GLY A 317 31.31 -7.45 -17.13
CA GLY A 317 32.62 -7.62 -16.51
C GLY A 317 32.68 -7.33 -15.00
N THR A 318 31.59 -6.91 -14.36
CA THR A 318 31.57 -6.62 -12.91
C THR A 318 30.96 -7.72 -12.05
N PHE A 319 30.42 -8.81 -12.61
CA PHE A 319 29.66 -9.81 -11.83
C PHE A 319 30.47 -10.51 -10.73
N LYS A 320 31.80 -10.59 -10.85
CA LYS A 320 32.67 -11.14 -9.79
C LYS A 320 32.80 -10.22 -8.57
N ASN A 321 32.56 -8.93 -8.77
CA ASN A 321 32.52 -7.91 -7.72
C ASN A 321 31.38 -6.94 -8.06
N PRO A 322 30.12 -7.36 -7.82
CA PRO A 322 28.93 -6.62 -8.20
C PRO A 322 28.98 -5.17 -7.72
N GLN A 323 28.44 -4.25 -8.53
CA GLN A 323 28.45 -2.83 -8.18
C GLN A 323 27.38 -2.56 -7.13
N GLU A 324 27.74 -1.93 -6.02
CA GLU A 324 26.77 -1.34 -5.09
C GLU A 324 26.42 0.07 -5.58
N ILE A 325 25.15 0.29 -5.88
CA ILE A 325 24.63 1.57 -6.36
C ILE A 325 23.56 2.03 -5.38
N ASP A 326 23.76 3.21 -4.80
CA ASP A 326 22.73 3.85 -3.99
C ASP A 326 21.57 4.29 -4.91
N ILE A 327 20.39 3.70 -4.69
CA ILE A 327 19.18 3.98 -5.47
C ILE A 327 18.65 5.41 -5.27
N SER A 328 19.04 6.07 -4.18
CA SER A 328 18.71 7.47 -3.93
C SER A 328 19.62 8.44 -4.68
N ASP A 329 20.80 7.98 -5.11
CA ASP A 329 21.70 8.73 -5.98
C ASP A 329 21.28 8.55 -7.46
N SER A 330 20.39 9.44 -7.90
CA SER A 330 19.93 9.49 -9.29
C SER A 330 21.07 9.64 -10.30
N GLY A 331 22.19 10.27 -9.94
CA GLY A 331 23.37 10.41 -10.79
C GLY A 331 24.09 9.08 -10.97
N ALA A 332 24.39 8.40 -9.87
CA ALA A 332 25.00 7.07 -9.90
C ALA A 332 24.14 6.06 -10.67
N LEU A 333 22.82 6.06 -10.42
CA LEU A 333 21.89 5.20 -11.14
C LEU A 333 21.86 5.50 -12.64
N MET A 334 21.85 6.78 -13.02
CA MET A 334 21.90 7.20 -14.43
C MET A 334 23.21 6.79 -15.11
N HIS A 335 24.35 6.90 -14.44
CA HIS A 335 25.63 6.42 -14.94
C HIS A 335 25.65 4.90 -15.11
N TRP A 336 25.08 4.16 -14.17
CA TRP A 336 24.91 2.71 -14.28
C TRP A 336 24.03 2.35 -15.49
N LYS A 337 22.86 2.99 -15.65
CA LYS A 337 21.96 2.77 -16.81
C LYS A 337 22.60 3.03 -18.18
N ARG A 338 23.59 3.91 -18.24
CA ARG A 338 24.36 4.22 -19.46
C ARG A 338 25.51 3.24 -19.74
N SER A 339 25.82 2.35 -18.81
CA SER A 339 26.83 1.31 -18.99
C SER A 339 26.31 0.21 -19.91
N ARG A 340 27.21 -0.67 -20.38
CA ARG A 340 26.80 -1.89 -21.09
C ARG A 340 26.22 -2.90 -20.09
N LEU A 341 24.92 -2.78 -19.82
CA LEU A 341 24.19 -3.70 -18.94
C LEU A 341 23.91 -5.04 -19.64
N THR A 342 24.02 -6.13 -18.90
CA THR A 342 23.73 -7.48 -19.38
C THR A 342 23.36 -8.41 -18.24
N TRP A 343 22.73 -9.54 -18.55
CA TRP A 343 22.50 -10.62 -17.60
C TRP A 343 23.80 -11.36 -17.34
N ASN A 344 24.05 -11.72 -16.08
CA ASN A 344 25.21 -12.50 -15.68
C ASN A 344 25.12 -13.92 -16.24
N PRO A 345 25.98 -14.32 -17.19
CA PRO A 345 25.94 -15.65 -17.79
C PRO A 345 26.32 -16.76 -16.79
N ASP A 346 26.99 -16.41 -15.68
CA ASP A 346 27.42 -17.34 -14.64
C ASP A 346 26.39 -17.44 -13.50
N TYR A 347 25.29 -16.69 -13.53
CA TYR A 347 24.26 -16.75 -12.50
C TYR A 347 23.55 -18.12 -12.53
N LYS A 348 23.51 -18.77 -11.36
CA LYS A 348 22.83 -20.05 -11.19
C LYS A 348 21.54 -19.83 -10.39
N PRO A 349 20.36 -19.98 -11.02
CA PRO A 349 19.10 -19.84 -10.30
C PRO A 349 18.96 -20.94 -9.25
N TRP A 350 18.34 -20.60 -8.12
CA TRP A 350 18.00 -21.55 -7.08
C TRP A 350 16.68 -22.21 -7.42
N PHE A 351 16.68 -23.54 -7.60
CA PHE A 351 15.49 -24.25 -8.08
C PHE A 351 14.22 -23.91 -7.29
N TYR A 352 14.23 -24.05 -5.96
CA TYR A 352 13.03 -23.82 -5.14
C TYR A 352 12.60 -22.35 -5.03
N ARG A 353 13.51 -21.40 -5.24
CA ARG A 353 13.23 -19.96 -5.12
C ARG A 353 12.85 -19.34 -6.46
N ASP A 354 13.58 -19.69 -7.52
CA ASP A 354 13.55 -18.98 -8.81
C ASP A 354 12.79 -19.75 -9.90
N VAL A 355 12.66 -21.08 -9.79
CA VAL A 355 12.05 -21.93 -10.84
C VAL A 355 10.77 -22.62 -10.36
N TRP A 356 10.82 -23.21 -9.17
CA TRP A 356 9.69 -23.95 -8.60
C TRP A 356 8.41 -23.12 -8.51
N PRO A 357 8.43 -21.83 -8.08
CA PRO A 357 7.19 -21.05 -8.06
C PRO A 357 6.52 -20.92 -9.43
N ILE A 358 7.29 -20.88 -10.53
CA ILE A 358 6.75 -20.82 -11.90
C ILE A 358 6.03 -22.13 -12.24
N LEU A 359 6.63 -23.26 -11.89
CA LEU A 359 6.04 -24.59 -12.16
C LEU A 359 4.82 -24.85 -11.26
N PHE A 360 4.96 -24.54 -9.98
CA PHE A 360 3.91 -24.71 -8.97
C PHE A 360 2.67 -23.89 -9.32
N ARG A 361 2.82 -22.60 -9.65
CA ARG A 361 1.69 -21.75 -10.04
C ARG A 361 0.96 -22.27 -11.27
N ALA A 362 1.66 -22.88 -12.23
CA ALA A 362 1.01 -23.45 -13.41
C ALA A 362 0.15 -24.68 -13.07
N ASP A 363 0.59 -25.49 -12.10
CA ASP A 363 -0.13 -26.69 -11.63
C ASP A 363 -1.45 -26.30 -10.92
N GLU A 364 -1.46 -25.21 -10.17
CA GLU A 364 -2.65 -24.69 -9.46
C GLU A 364 -3.79 -24.22 -10.40
N PHE A 365 -3.54 -24.11 -11.70
CA PHE A 365 -4.53 -23.71 -12.71
C PHE A 365 -5.18 -24.90 -13.43
N THR A 366 -4.74 -26.13 -13.11
CA THR A 366 -5.30 -27.38 -13.63
C THR A 366 -6.33 -27.97 -12.68
#